data_AF-E5GC98-F1
#
_entry.id   AF-E5GC98-F1
#
_cell.length_a   1.000
_cell.length_b   1.000
_cell.length_c   1.000
_cell.angle_alpha   90.00
_cell.angle_beta   90.00
_cell.angle_gamma   90.00
#
_symmetry.space_group_name_H-M   'P 1'
#
loop_
_entity.id
_entity.type
_entity.pdbx_description
1 polymer ?
#
loop_
_entity_poly.entity_id
_entity_poly.type
_entity_poly.pdbx_seq_one_letter_code
_entity_poly.pdbx_strand_id
1 'polypeptide(L)' 'MPAVGQLEKDAKYSLVYQLLKIFLTQRLDAYMEFQAANSSLLKSYGLVHEDCIAKMRSMMMRSNCGS' A
#
# COMPACT_ATOMS: atom_id res chain seq x y z
N MET A 1 -6.07 -14.87 7.25
CA MET A 1 -7.34 -14.61 6.53
C MET A 1 -7.27 -15.33 5.18
N PRO A 2 -8.18 -16.27 4.87
CA PRO A 2 -8.09 -17.11 3.66
C PRO A 2 -8.22 -16.32 2.34
N ALA A 3 -8.96 -15.20 2.35
CA ALA A 3 -9.13 -14.33 1.18
C ALA A 3 -7.79 -13.71 0.69
N VAL A 4 -6.85 -13.47 1.60
CA VAL A 4 -5.54 -12.87 1.31
C VAL A 4 -4.63 -13.84 0.54
N GLY A 5 -4.71 -15.14 0.83
CA GLY A 5 -3.93 -16.17 0.12
C GLY A 5 -4.43 -16.46 -1.29
N GLN A 6 -5.69 -16.15 -1.60
CA GLN A 6 -6.23 -16.25 -2.97
C GLN A 6 -5.82 -15.05 -3.83
N LEU A 7 -5.69 -13.85 -3.24
CA LEU A 7 -5.17 -12.66 -3.92
C LEU A 7 -3.70 -12.83 -4.34
N GLU A 8 -2.94 -13.67 -3.62
CA GLU A 8 -1.52 -13.97 -3.92
C GLU A 8 -1.34 -14.83 -5.19
N LYS A 9 -2.34 -15.64 -5.53
CA LYS A 9 -2.32 -16.54 -6.71
C LYS A 9 -2.72 -15.85 -8.01
N ASP A 10 -3.35 -14.69 -7.92
CA ASP A 10 -3.83 -13.95 -9.08
C ASP A 10 -2.86 -12.82 -9.42
N ALA A 11 -2.28 -12.84 -10.62
CA ALA A 11 -1.37 -11.79 -11.09
C ALA A 11 -2.01 -10.38 -11.03
N LYS A 12 -3.34 -10.34 -11.16
CA LYS A 12 -4.15 -9.12 -11.10
C LYS A 12 -4.18 -8.50 -9.69
N TYR A 13 -4.12 -9.35 -8.65
CA TYR A 13 -4.21 -8.96 -7.23
C TYR A 13 -2.86 -9.00 -6.51
N SER A 14 -1.83 -9.62 -7.10
CA SER A 14 -0.47 -9.63 -6.59
C SER A 14 0.06 -8.20 -6.30
N LEU A 15 -0.31 -7.24 -7.14
CA LEU A 15 0.02 -5.82 -6.94
C LEU A 15 -0.66 -5.22 -5.68
N VAL A 16 -1.95 -5.51 -5.48
CA VAL A 16 -2.71 -5.04 -4.32
C VAL A 16 -2.17 -5.68 -3.03
N TYR A 17 -1.74 -6.94 -3.12
CA TYR A 17 -1.11 -7.66 -2.01
C TYR A 17 0.23 -7.03 -1.62
N GLN A 18 1.11 -6.74 -2.59
CA GLN A 18 2.36 -6.04 -2.32
C GLN A 18 2.11 -4.67 -1.66
N LEU A 19 1.13 -3.91 -2.17
CA LEU A 19 0.72 -2.65 -1.57
C LEU A 19 0.29 -2.82 -0.10
N LEU A 20 -0.57 -3.79 0.19
CA LEU A 20 -1.04 -4.07 1.54
C LEU A 20 0.12 -4.43 2.48
N LYS A 21 1.08 -5.22 1.99
CA LYS A 21 2.28 -5.64 2.72
C LYS A 21 3.20 -4.45 3.03
N ILE A 22 3.34 -3.51 2.09
CA ILE A 22 4.09 -2.27 2.27
C ILE A 22 3.41 -1.38 3.34
N PHE A 23 2.08 -1.28 3.30
CA PHE A 23 1.29 -0.60 4.32
C PHE A 23 1.46 -1.21 5.71
N LEU A 24 1.37 -2.54 5.81
CA LEU A 24 1.55 -3.29 7.06
C LEU A 24 2.95 -3.09 7.65
N THR A 25 3.97 -3.05 6.80
CA THR A 25 5.36 -2.85 7.22
C THR A 25 5.73 -1.37 7.42
N GLN A 26 4.79 -0.45 7.17
CA GLN A 26 4.99 1.00 7.24
C GLN A 26 6.22 1.45 6.43
N ARG A 27 6.52 0.80 5.30
CA ARG A 27 7.68 1.10 4.44
C ARG A 27 7.33 2.13 3.37
N LEU A 28 7.52 3.42 3.68
CA LEU A 28 7.17 4.50 2.75
C LEU A 28 8.02 4.47 1.47
N ASP A 29 9.31 4.16 1.57
CA ASP A 29 10.23 3.98 0.43
C ASP A 29 9.69 2.97 -0.61
N ALA A 30 9.38 1.76 -0.15
CA ALA A 30 8.85 0.70 -1.00
C ALA A 30 7.51 1.09 -1.62
N TYR A 31 6.69 1.88 -0.91
CA TYR A 31 5.42 2.38 -1.45
C TYR A 31 5.64 3.38 -2.59
N MET A 32 6.63 4.28 -2.46
CA MET A 32 6.93 5.27 -3.50
C MET A 32 7.42 4.61 -4.78
N GLU A 33 8.33 3.64 -4.71
CA GLU A 33 8.77 2.88 -5.88
C GLU A 33 7.62 2.08 -6.52
N PHE A 34 6.83 1.42 -5.68
CA PHE A 34 5.70 0.62 -6.14
C PHE A 34 4.62 1.48 -6.82
N GLN A 35 4.30 2.63 -6.25
CA GLN A 35 3.36 3.58 -6.83
C GLN A 35 3.94 4.27 -8.06
N ALA A 36 5.24 4.59 -8.12
CA ALA A 36 5.85 5.16 -9.32
C ALA A 36 5.78 4.19 -10.52
N ALA A 37 6.10 2.91 -10.29
CA ALA A 37 6.06 1.87 -11.33
C ALA A 37 4.63 1.49 -11.75
N ASN A 38 3.65 1.59 -10.84
CA ASN A 38 2.28 1.12 -11.06
C ASN A 38 1.21 2.23 -10.99
N SER A 39 1.61 3.50 -11.07
CA SER A 39 0.74 4.68 -10.88
C SER A 39 -0.50 4.63 -11.76
N SER A 40 -0.31 4.27 -13.03
CA SER A 40 -1.40 4.14 -14.01
C SER A 40 -2.40 3.03 -13.66
N LEU A 41 -1.93 1.91 -13.10
CA LEU A 41 -2.77 0.80 -12.65
C LEU A 41 -3.54 1.17 -11.37
N LEU A 42 -2.86 1.75 -10.39
CA LEU A 42 -3.47 2.23 -9.14
C LEU A 42 -4.60 3.23 -9.41
N LYS A 43 -4.38 4.14 -10.36
CA LYS A 43 -5.39 5.11 -10.79
C LYS A 43 -6.59 4.43 -11.45
N SER A 44 -6.37 3.36 -12.21
CA SER A 44 -7.44 2.53 -12.81
C SER A 44 -8.26 1.76 -11.75
N TYR A 45 -7.62 1.38 -10.63
CA TYR A 45 -8.31 0.79 -9.48
C TYR A 45 -9.05 1.82 -8.61
N GLY A 46 -8.93 3.12 -8.88
CA GLY A 46 -9.53 4.19 -8.05
C GLY A 46 -8.80 4.43 -6.72
N LEU A 47 -7.59 3.88 -6.55
CA LEU A 47 -6.77 4.11 -5.37
C LEU A 47 -6.07 5.48 -5.50
N VAL A 48 -6.57 6.47 -4.75
CA VAL A 48 -5.98 7.81 -4.69
C VAL A 48 -4.69 7.77 -3.88
N HIS A 49 -3.56 8.04 -4.55
CA HIS A 49 -2.23 8.06 -3.93
C HIS A 49 -2.15 8.97 -2.71
N GLU A 50 -2.79 10.15 -2.79
CA GLU A 50 -2.80 11.14 -1.71
C GLU A 50 -3.46 10.59 -0.43
N ASP A 51 -4.56 9.84 -0.55
CA ASP A 51 -5.23 9.23 0.60
C ASP A 51 -4.36 8.13 1.22
N CYS A 52 -3.72 7.31 0.39
CA CYS A 52 -2.77 6.30 0.82
C CYS A 52 -1.59 6.90 1.60
N ILE A 53 -0.92 7.92 1.04
CA ILE A 53 0.18 8.60 1.73
C ILE A 53 -0.31 9.27 3.01
N ALA A 54 -1.43 10.00 2.97
CA ALA A 54 -1.97 10.67 4.15
C ALA A 54 -2.25 9.68 5.29
N LYS A 55 -2.78 8.50 4.95
CA LYS A 55 -3.06 7.43 5.91
C LYS A 55 -1.79 6.79 6.46
N MET A 56 -0.82 6.51 5.60
CA MET A 56 0.47 5.92 6.01
C MET A 56 1.29 6.90 6.87
N ARG A 57 1.28 8.19 6.50
CA ARG A 57 1.90 9.27 7.26
C ARG A 57 1.22 9.49 8.61
N SER A 58 -0.11 9.41 8.67
CA SER A 58 -0.87 9.46 9.94
C SER A 58 -0.54 8.29 10.87
N MET A 59 -0.31 7.09 10.33
CA MET A 59 0.12 5.93 11.12
C MET A 59 1.54 6.08 11.68
N MET A 60 2.49 6.55 10.87
CA MET A 60 3.84 6.87 11.36
C MET A 60 3.80 7.97 12.43
N MET A 61 3.03 9.04 12.19
CA MET A 61 2.97 10.18 13.09
C MET A 61 2.34 9.83 14.44
N ARG A 62 1.33 8.96 14.47
CA ARG A 62 0.74 8.46 15.72
C ARG A 62 1.70 7.63 16.57
N SER A 63 2.67 6.96 15.95
CA SER A 63 3.65 6.15 16.67
C SER A 63 4.79 7.00 17.26
N ASN A 64 5.01 8.21 16.73
CA ASN A 64 6.13 9.07 17.12
C ASN A 64 5.73 10.23 18.06
N CYS A 65 4.46 10.35 18.44
CA CYS A 65 3.96 11.37 19.38
C CYS A 65 3.65 10.76 20.75
N GLY A 66 4.53 9.89 21.22
CA GLY A 66 4.42 9.19 22.51
C GLY A 66 5.76 9.06 23.24
N SER A 67 6.74 9.91 22.93
CA SER A 67 8.04 10.01 23.60
C SER A 67 8.23 11.40 24.18
#